data_AF-A0A1S4EPB2-F1
#
_entry.id   AF-A0A1S4EPB2-F1
#
_cell.length_a   1.000
_cell.length_b   1.000
_cell.length_c   1.000
_cell.angle_alpha   90.00
_cell.angle_beta   90.00
_cell.angle_gamma   90.00
#
_symmetry.space_group_name_H-M   'P 1'
#
loop_
_entity.id
_entity.type
_entity.pdbx_description
1 polymer ?
#
loop_
_entity_poly.entity_id
_entity_poly.type
_entity_poly.pdbx_seq_one_letter_code
_entity_poly.pdbx_strand_id
1 'polypeptide(L)'
;MFQFGFNMFPDIPRPFNRSYKCFSVSMFPGNEREDVERGGKIIMPPSALEQLTRLNICYPMLFKLTNQKMGRITHSGVLEFVADEGKVYLPYWVSHSVNILTHD
;
A
#
# COMPACT_ATOMS: atom_id res chain seq x y z
N MET A 1 34.89 -32.88 19.96
CA MET A 1 33.54 -33.41 19.61
C MET A 1 32.64 -32.22 19.36
N PHE A 2 31.95 -32.24 18.23
CA PHE A 2 31.32 -31.12 17.50
C PHE A 2 30.40 -30.21 18.34
N GLN A 3 30.65 -28.89 18.29
CA GLN A 3 29.70 -27.88 18.76
C GLN A 3 28.82 -27.43 17.59
N PHE A 4 27.53 -27.70 17.76
CA PHE A 4 26.45 -27.53 16.80
C PHE A 4 26.32 -26.08 16.27
N GLY A 5 26.38 -25.97 14.95
CA GLY A 5 25.26 -25.46 14.16
C GLY A 5 24.79 -24.03 14.43
N PHE A 6 25.34 -23.11 13.63
CA PHE A 6 24.69 -21.91 13.12
C PHE A 6 23.15 -22.00 13.09
N ASN A 7 22.47 -21.07 13.76
CA ASN A 7 21.21 -20.55 13.27
C ASN A 7 21.15 -19.04 13.56
N MET A 8 22.00 -18.30 12.84
CA MET A 8 22.12 -16.84 12.89
C MET A 8 21.36 -16.21 11.72
N PHE A 9 20.08 -16.52 11.56
CA PHE A 9 19.20 -15.78 10.66
C PHE A 9 17.85 -15.61 11.33
N PRO A 10 17.52 -14.44 11.90
CA PRO A 10 16.12 -14.13 12.15
C PRO A 10 15.41 -14.24 10.79
N ASP A 11 14.25 -14.89 10.74
CA ASP A 11 13.32 -14.75 9.62
C ASP A 11 13.06 -13.25 9.45
N ILE A 12 13.81 -12.59 8.57
CA ILE A 12 13.58 -11.19 8.23
C ILE A 12 12.27 -11.22 7.44
N PRO A 13 11.13 -10.77 8.01
CA PRO A 13 9.92 -10.68 7.23
C PRO A 13 10.24 -9.74 6.09
N ARG A 14 10.23 -10.22 4.84
CA ARG A 14 10.54 -9.38 3.68
C ARG A 14 9.37 -8.41 3.54
N PRO A 15 9.50 -7.15 3.99
CA PRO A 15 8.38 -6.25 3.98
C PRO A 15 8.15 -5.83 2.52
N PHE A 16 6.89 -5.80 2.10
CA PHE A 16 6.56 -5.17 0.84
C PHE A 16 6.77 -3.66 0.98
N ASN A 17 7.82 -3.15 0.34
CA ASN A 17 8.13 -1.71 0.31
C ASN A 17 8.28 -1.26 -1.14
N ARG A 18 7.35 -0.41 -1.58
CA ARG A 18 7.39 0.24 -2.89
C ARG A 18 6.87 1.67 -2.77
N SER A 19 7.47 2.56 -3.55
CA SER A 19 6.99 3.93 -3.73
C SER A 19 6.02 3.99 -4.91
N TYR A 20 4.87 4.62 -4.69
CA TYR A 20 3.84 4.84 -5.69
C TYR A 20 3.42 6.30 -5.71
N LYS A 21 2.96 6.77 -6.86
CA LYS A 21 2.35 8.10 -6.98
C LYS A 21 0.93 8.04 -6.42
N CYS A 22 0.63 8.91 -5.47
CA CYS A 22 -0.67 8.95 -4.82
C CYS A 22 -1.61 9.92 -5.55
N PHE A 23 -2.81 9.45 -5.89
CA PHE A 23 -3.85 10.25 -6.53
C PHE A 23 -5.14 10.21 -5.71
N SER A 24 -5.95 11.26 -5.82
CA SER A 24 -7.31 11.23 -5.26
C SER A 24 -8.18 10.25 -6.05
N VAL A 25 -9.03 9.47 -5.38
CA VAL A 25 -10.00 8.59 -6.06
C VAL A 25 -10.96 9.39 -6.96
N SER A 26 -11.16 10.69 -6.71
CA SER A 26 -11.93 11.58 -7.61
C SER A 26 -11.33 11.68 -9.02
N MET A 27 -10.04 11.39 -9.18
CA MET A 27 -9.35 11.35 -10.48
C MET A 27 -9.38 9.97 -11.12
N PHE A 28 -9.94 8.96 -10.44
CA PHE A 28 -10.06 7.61 -10.98
C PHE A 28 -11.16 7.58 -12.07
N PRO A 29 -10.85 7.10 -13.29
CA PRO A 29 -11.83 7.06 -14.37
C PRO A 29 -12.91 6.00 -14.10
N GLY A 30 -14.18 6.42 -14.12
CA GLY A 30 -15.34 5.55 -13.98
C GLY A 30 -15.97 5.62 -12.60
N ASN A 31 -17.12 6.30 -12.52
CA ASN A 31 -18.03 6.49 -11.37
C ASN A 31 -17.41 6.89 -10.02
N GLU A 32 -18.08 7.79 -9.31
CA GLU A 32 -17.71 8.13 -7.93
C GLU A 32 -17.86 6.89 -7.05
N ARG A 33 -16.73 6.31 -6.63
CA ARG A 33 -16.71 5.13 -5.75
C ARG A 33 -16.81 5.57 -4.30
N GLU A 34 -18.03 5.84 -3.85
CA GLU A 34 -18.31 6.22 -2.46
C GLU A 34 -17.81 5.18 -1.44
N ASP A 35 -17.76 3.90 -1.81
CA ASP A 35 -17.25 2.83 -0.94
C ASP A 35 -15.76 2.99 -0.61
N VAL A 36 -14.98 3.56 -1.53
CA VAL A 36 -13.55 3.87 -1.33
C VAL A 36 -13.44 5.09 -0.42
N GLU A 37 -14.20 6.15 -0.75
CA GLU A 37 -14.26 7.40 0.03
C GLU A 37 -14.68 7.15 1.48
N ARG A 38 -15.64 6.25 1.74
CA ARG A 38 -16.05 5.91 3.11
C ARG A 38 -15.18 4.83 3.77
N GLY A 39 -14.49 4.01 2.99
CA GLY A 39 -13.98 2.72 3.45
C GLY A 39 -12.56 2.68 4.02
N GLY A 40 -11.74 3.72 3.90
CA GLY A 40 -10.31 3.65 4.32
C GLY A 40 -9.51 2.59 3.58
N LYS A 41 -10.04 2.17 2.44
CA LYS A 41 -9.43 1.22 1.52
C LYS A 41 -8.88 2.00 0.34
N ILE A 42 -7.79 1.50 -0.23
CA ILE A 42 -7.08 2.12 -1.35
C ILE A 42 -7.16 1.22 -2.58
N ILE A 43 -6.92 1.80 -3.76
CA ILE A 43 -6.81 1.04 -5.01
C ILE A 43 -5.34 0.98 -5.41
N MET A 44 -4.85 -0.23 -5.67
CA MET A 44 -3.45 -0.49 -6.01
C MET A 44 -3.32 -1.03 -7.44
N PRO A 45 -2.11 -1.03 -8.03
CA PRO A 45 -1.91 -1.61 -9.36
C PRO A 45 -1.81 -3.15 -9.27
N PRO A 46 -2.17 -3.88 -10.34
CA PRO A 46 -2.08 -5.34 -10.37
C PRO A 46 -0.64 -5.86 -10.16
N SER A 47 0.40 -5.11 -10.56
CA SER A 47 1.78 -5.49 -10.23
C SER A 47 2.06 -5.56 -8.73
N ALA A 48 1.32 -4.83 -7.89
CA ALA A 48 1.43 -4.94 -6.44
C ALA A 48 0.93 -6.31 -5.98
N LEU A 49 -0.23 -6.75 -6.49
CA LEU A 49 -0.82 -8.06 -6.18
C LEU A 49 0.10 -9.21 -6.55
N GLU A 50 0.77 -9.15 -7.71
CA GLU A 50 1.72 -10.18 -8.13
C GLU A 50 2.87 -10.33 -7.11
N GLN A 51 3.43 -9.20 -6.66
CA GLN A 51 4.48 -9.22 -5.64
C GLN A 51 3.98 -9.70 -4.28
N LEU A 52 2.78 -9.30 -3.86
CA LEU A 52 2.17 -9.76 -2.62
C LEU A 52 1.94 -11.28 -2.64
N THR A 53 1.51 -11.82 -3.78
CA THR A 53 1.33 -13.26 -4.00
C THR A 53 2.68 -14.00 -3.92
N ARG A 54 3.74 -13.46 -4.54
CA ARG A 54 5.10 -14.03 -4.44
C ARG A 54 5.65 -14.01 -3.02
N LEU A 55 5.25 -13.03 -2.22
CA LEU A 55 5.59 -12.93 -0.79
C LEU A 55 4.67 -13.78 0.10
N ASN A 56 3.72 -14.51 -0.48
CA ASN A 56 2.75 -15.35 0.22
C ASN A 56 1.92 -14.56 1.26
N ILE A 57 1.61 -13.29 0.97
CA ILE A 57 0.81 -12.43 1.84
C ILE A 57 -0.67 -12.72 1.59
N CYS A 58 -1.36 -13.23 2.60
CA CYS A 58 -2.79 -13.52 2.57
C CYS A 58 -3.61 -12.38 3.21
N TYR A 59 -4.92 -12.38 2.96
CA TYR A 59 -5.86 -11.44 3.58
C TYR A 59 -5.92 -11.62 5.11
N PRO A 60 -6.15 -10.55 5.90
CA PRO A 60 -6.30 -9.14 5.52
C PRO A 60 -4.97 -8.43 5.23
N MET A 61 -4.89 -7.77 4.07
CA MET A 61 -3.72 -6.99 3.68
C MET A 61 -3.83 -5.57 4.23
N LEU A 62 -2.89 -5.19 5.10
CA LEU A 62 -2.78 -3.85 5.65
C LEU A 62 -1.50 -3.18 5.13
N PHE A 63 -1.64 -2.00 4.55
CA PHE A 63 -0.52 -1.23 4.02
C PHE A 63 -0.20 -0.05 4.92
N LYS A 64 1.10 0.13 5.17
CA LYS A 64 1.62 1.34 5.79
C LYS A 64 1.98 2.34 4.69
N LEU A 65 1.22 3.42 4.61
CA LEU A 65 1.49 4.55 3.73
C LEU A 65 2.34 5.55 4.51
N THR A 66 3.47 5.97 3.94
CA THR A 66 4.37 6.95 4.55
C THR A 66 4.56 8.10 3.59
N ASN A 67 4.20 9.32 4.01
CA ASN A 67 4.52 10.53 3.28
C ASN A 67 5.96 10.93 3.61
N GLN A 68 6.86 10.83 2.63
CA GLN A 68 8.28 11.16 2.81
C GLN A 68 8.53 12.63 3.10
N LYS A 69 7.68 13.55 2.61
CA LYS A 69 7.87 14.99 2.79
C LYS A 69 7.56 15.47 4.21
N MET A 70 6.54 14.88 4.83
CA MET A 70 6.06 15.31 6.14
C MET A 70 6.33 14.29 7.26
N GLY A 71 6.87 13.12 6.94
CA GLY A 71 7.10 12.03 7.89
C GLY A 71 5.82 11.45 8.48
N ARG A 72 4.65 11.76 7.91
CA ARG A 72 3.35 11.23 8.38
C ARG A 72 3.17 9.80 7.91
N ILE A 73 2.61 8.98 8.80
CA ILE A 73 2.32 7.57 8.55
C ILE A 73 0.81 7.38 8.70
N THR A 74 0.21 6.65 7.76
CA THR A 74 -1.16 6.16 7.89
C THR A 74 -1.22 4.68 7.51
N HIS A 75 -2.28 4.00 7.95
CA HIS A 75 -2.52 2.60 7.65
C HIS A 75 -3.84 2.49 6.90
N SER A 76 -3.83 1.79 5.78
CA SER A 76 -5.02 1.60 4.96
C SER A 76 -5.05 0.19 4.38
N GLY A 77 -6.25 -0.36 4.26
CA GLY A 77 -6.46 -1.63 3.56
C GLY A 77 -6.48 -1.41 2.06
N VAL A 78 -6.43 -2.49 1.28
CA VAL A 78 -6.68 -2.45 -0.17
C VAL A 78 -8.11 -2.88 -0.46
N LEU A 79 -8.79 -2.17 -1.38
CA LEU A 79 -10.09 -2.57 -1.91
C LEU A 79 -9.89 -3.50 -3.11
N GLU A 80 -9.21 -3.00 -4.14
CA GLU A 80 -9.06 -3.64 -5.44
C GLU A 80 -7.70 -3.32 -6.07
N PHE A 81 -7.27 -4.19 -6.98
CA PHE A 81 -6.02 -4.06 -7.73
C PHE A 81 -6.28 -3.72 -9.20
N VAL A 82 -6.83 -2.51 -9.44
CA VAL A 82 -7.26 -2.05 -10.78
C VAL A 82 -6.64 -0.71 -11.18
N ALA A 83 -5.69 -0.17 -10.40
CA ALA A 83 -5.03 1.08 -10.73
C ALA A 83 -4.02 0.93 -11.88
N ASP A 84 -3.73 2.04 -12.57
CA ASP A 84 -2.61 2.12 -13.50
C ASP A 84 -1.27 1.81 -12.79
N GLU A 85 -0.34 1.23 -13.53
CA GLU A 85 0.98 0.90 -13.01
C GLU A 85 1.72 2.12 -12.44
N GLY A 86 2.24 1.97 -11.23
CA GLY A 86 2.92 3.05 -10.50
C GLY A 86 2.01 4.09 -9.85
N LYS A 87 0.68 3.94 -9.96
CA LYS A 87 -0.31 4.83 -9.33
C LYS A 87 -1.08 4.11 -8.22
N VAL A 88 -1.41 4.83 -7.16
CA VAL A 88 -2.30 4.38 -6.09
C VAL A 88 -3.36 5.44 -5.87
N TYR A 89 -4.62 5.01 -5.75
CA TYR A 89 -5.73 5.92 -5.50
C TYR A 89 -6.15 5.83 -4.03
N LEU A 90 -6.17 6.99 -3.39
CA LEU A 90 -6.51 7.17 -2.00
C LEU A 90 -7.82 7.95 -1.90
N PRO A 91 -8.65 7.67 -0.89
CA PRO A 91 -9.81 8.52 -0.61
C PRO A 91 -9.37 9.91 -0.14
N TYR A 92 -10.20 10.92 -0.39
CA TYR A 92 -9.89 12.33 -0.18
C TYR A 92 -9.47 12.61 1.27
N TRP A 93 -10.17 12.04 2.24
CA TRP A 93 -9.86 12.24 3.65
C TRP A 93 -8.50 11.63 4.05
N VAL A 94 -8.08 10.51 3.45
CA VAL A 94 -6.75 9.93 3.67
C VAL A 94 -5.71 10.87 3.09
N SER A 95 -5.85 11.27 1.83
CA SER A 95 -4.93 12.23 1.17
C SER A 95 -4.78 13.52 1.98
N HIS A 96 -5.88 14.06 2.52
CA HIS A 96 -5.86 15.22 3.41
C HIS A 96 -5.17 14.92 4.76
N SER A 97 -5.43 13.75 5.35
CA SER A 97 -4.84 13.35 6.64
C SER A 97 -3.32 13.18 6.57
N VAL A 98 -2.81 12.56 5.50
CA VAL A 98 -1.36 12.41 5.26
C VAL A 98 -0.76 13.62 4.54
N ASN A 99 -1.57 14.63 4.20
CA ASN A 99 -1.20 15.88 3.55
C ASN A 99 -0.34 15.63 2.31
N ILE A 100 -0.87 14.76 1.45
CA ILE A 100 -0.27 14.40 0.17
C ILE A 100 -0.94 15.28 -0.87
N LEU A 101 -0.21 16.28 -1.37
CA LEU A 101 -0.66 17.06 -2.52
C LEU A 101 -0.66 16.12 -3.74
N THR A 102 -1.63 16.27 -4.63
CA THR A 102 -1.97 15.31 -5.72
C THR A 102 -0.90 15.08 -6.80
N HIS A 103 0.39 15.32 -6.53
CA HIS A 103 1.48 15.19 -7.49
C HIS A 103 2.82 14.70 -6.89
N ASP A 104 2.84 14.25 -5.63
CA ASP A 104 4.07 13.86 -4.91
C ASP A 104 4.20 12.35 -4.64
#